data_AF-A0A087T917-F1
#
_entry.id   AF-A0A087T917-F1
#
_cell.length_a   1.000
_cell.length_b   1.000
_cell.length_c   1.000
_cell.angle_alpha   90.00
_cell.angle_beta   90.00
_cell.angle_gamma   90.00
#
_symmetry.space_group_name_H-M   'P 1'
#
loop_
_entity.id
_entity.type
_entity.pdbx_description
1 polymer ?
#
loop_
_entity_poly.entity_id
_entity_poly.type
_entity_poly.pdbx_seq_one_letter_code
_entity_poly.pdbx_strand_id
1 'polypeptide(L)' 'MSCRCSTDHAFAVESYFSSGRSIIAMQREFRNHFNIVPIGHVPDRKSILLLVDTFRETSNVQKKKALEVHQEPSGLN' A
#
# COMPACT_ATOMS: atom_id res chain seq x y z
N MET A 1 11.77 16.89 1.73
CA MET A 1 11.13 16.21 2.88
C MET A 1 10.74 14.81 2.42
N SER A 2 11.52 13.79 2.78
CA SER A 2 11.25 12.42 2.36
C SER A 2 10.15 11.84 3.25
N CYS A 3 8.97 11.64 2.67
CA CYS A 3 7.82 11.02 3.33
C CYS A 3 8.15 9.59 3.75
N ARG A 4 8.52 9.39 5.02
CA ARG A 4 8.74 8.07 5.64
C ARG A 4 7.44 7.34 6.02
N CYS A 5 6.27 7.92 5.71
CA CYS A 5 4.96 7.35 6.05
C CYS A 5 4.53 6.20 5.14
N SER A 6 5.23 5.93 4.04
CA SER A 6 4.84 4.95 3.02
C SER A 6 5.24 3.51 3.35
N THR A 7 6.23 3.31 4.23
CA THR A 7 6.84 2.00 4.49
C THR A 7 5.90 1.05 5.22
N ASP A 8 5.21 1.54 6.25
CA ASP A 8 4.34 0.71 7.10
C ASP A 8 3.11 0.24 6.33
N HIS A 9 2.56 1.11 5.48
CA HIS A 9 1.40 0.80 4.64
C HIS A 9 1.75 -0.19 3.53
N ALA A 10 2.90 -0.01 2.88
CA ALA A 10 3.39 -0.94 1.87
C ALA A 10 3.62 -2.33 2.48
N PHE A 11 4.28 -2.40 3.64
CA PHE A 11 4.53 -3.65 4.36
C PHE A 11 3.22 -4.35 4.77
N ALA A 12 2.24 -3.60 5.29
CA ALA A 12 0.94 -4.14 5.69
C ALA A 12 0.18 -4.74 4.50
N VAL A 13 0.19 -4.06 3.35
CA VAL A 13 -0.48 -4.55 2.12
C VAL A 13 0.24 -5.77 1.56
N GLU A 14 1.57 -5.76 1.51
CA GLU A 14 2.39 -6.89 1.04
C GLU A 14 2.20 -8.14 1.91
N SER A 15 2.26 -7.98 3.23
CA SER A 15 2.07 -9.06 4.20
C SER A 15 0.62 -9.58 4.17
N TYR A 16 -0.37 -8.71 3.93
CA TYR A 16 -1.76 -9.12 3.75
C TYR A 16 -1.94 -10.03 2.53
N PHE A 17 -1.32 -9.71 1.38
CA PHE A 17 -1.39 -10.58 0.20
C PHE A 17 -0.59 -11.88 0.38
N SER A 18 0.61 -11.80 0.97
CA SER A 18 1.49 -12.96 1.19
C SER A 18 0.91 -13.97 2.17
N SER A 19 0.13 -13.52 3.15
CA SER A 19 -0.58 -14.37 4.11
C SER A 19 -1.93 -14.90 3.60
N GLY A 20 -2.23 -14.77 2.31
CA GLY A 20 -3.49 -15.24 1.73
C GLY A 20 -4.70 -14.42 2.15
N ARG A 21 -4.52 -13.11 2.36
CA ARG A 21 -5.56 -12.15 2.79
C ARG A 21 -6.05 -12.32 4.23
N SER A 22 -5.17 -12.85 5.09
CA SER A 22 -5.47 -13.03 6.51
C SER A 22 -5.09 -11.79 7.33
N ILE A 23 -6.10 -11.17 7.96
CA ILE A 23 -5.90 -10.00 8.83
C ILE A 23 -5.03 -10.35 10.05
N ILE A 24 -5.30 -11.50 10.67
CA ILE A 24 -4.60 -11.91 11.89
C ILE A 24 -3.14 -12.25 11.61
N ALA A 25 -2.87 -12.94 10.49
CA ALA A 25 -1.50 -13.28 10.10
C ALA A 25 -0.69 -12.02 9.82
N MET A 26 -1.26 -11.08 9.05
CA MET A 26 -0.62 -9.79 8.80
C MET A 26 -0.35 -9.01 10.09
N GLN A 27 -1.32 -8.90 11.00
CA GLN A 27 -1.13 -8.21 12.29
C GLN A 27 -0.02 -8.83 13.15
N ARG A 28 0.12 -10.16 13.13
CA ARG A 28 1.21 -10.87 13.82
C ARG A 28 2.57 -10.54 13.21
N GLU A 29 2.67 -10.61 11.88
CA GLU A 29 3.91 -10.27 11.16
C GLU A 29 4.27 -8.80 11.34
N PHE A 30 3.31 -7.89 11.26
CA PHE A 30 3.49 -6.47 11.51
C PHE A 30 4.02 -6.21 12.92
N ARG A 31 3.42 -6.84 13.93
CA ARG A 31 3.87 -6.73 15.31
C ARG A 31 5.30 -7.22 15.50
N ASN A 32 5.66 -8.35 14.88
CA ASN A 32 7.01 -8.90 14.94
C ASN A 32 8.02 -8.03 14.19
N HIS A 33 7.66 -7.54 13.01
CA HIS A 33 8.53 -6.74 12.14
C HIS A 33 8.89 -5.39 12.78
N PHE A 34 7.91 -4.72 13.40
CA PHE A 34 8.11 -3.44 14.06
C PHE A 34 8.42 -3.57 15.57
N ASN A 35 8.59 -4.80 16.08
CA ASN A 35 8.85 -5.09 17.49
C ASN A 35 7.87 -4.37 18.45
N ILE A 36 6.58 -4.40 18.11
CA ILE A 36 5.54 -3.64 18.81
C ILE A 36 5.16 -4.33 20.12
N VAL A 37 5.33 -3.62 21.23
CA VAL A 37 4.94 -4.08 22.58
C VAL A 37 3.47 -4.52 22.66
N PRO A 38 3.03 -5.33 23.64
CA PRO A 38 1.68 -5.90 23.68
C PRO A 38 0.51 -4.90 23.64
N ILE A 39 0.70 -3.68 24.12
CA ILE A 39 -0.30 -2.59 24.09
C ILE A 39 -0.09 -1.66 22.88
N GLY A 40 1.02 -1.85 22.15
CA GLY A 40 1.37 -1.03 21.02
C GLY A 40 0.36 -1.15 19.87
N HIS A 41 0.27 -0.06 19.11
CA HIS A 41 -0.72 0.11 18.07
C HIS A 41 -0.42 -0.81 16.88
N VAL A 42 -1.38 -1.67 16.54
CA VAL A 42 -1.36 -2.50 15.34
C VAL A 42 -2.59 -2.12 14.51
N PRO A 43 -2.47 -1.97 13.18
CA PRO A 43 -3.59 -1.61 12.33
C PRO A 43 -4.78 -2.54 12.55
N ASP A 44 -5.96 -1.96 12.76
CA ASP A 44 -7.19 -2.73 12.90
C ASP A 44 -7.68 -3.22 11.53
N ARG A 45 -8.67 -4.10 11.51
CA ARG A 45 -9.23 -4.64 10.26
C ARG A 45 -9.68 -3.53 9.29
N LYS A 46 -10.25 -2.44 9.79
CA LYS A 46 -10.79 -1.37 8.93
C LYS A 46 -9.65 -0.58 8.28
N SER A 47 -8.63 -0.22 9.04
CA SER A 47 -7.42 0.42 8.55
C SER A 47 -6.75 -0.45 7.50
N ILE A 48 -6.65 -1.75 7.72
CA ILE A 48 -6.02 -2.67 6.75
C ILE A 48 -6.78 -2.70 5.43
N LEU A 49 -8.10 -2.82 5.48
CA LEU A 49 -8.92 -2.80 4.26
C LEU A 49 -8.82 -1.46 3.54
N LEU A 50 -8.84 -0.35 4.30
CA LEU A 50 -8.66 0.99 3.73
C LEU A 50 -7.31 1.14 3.02
N LEU A 51 -6.23 0.57 3.58
CA LEU A 51 -4.91 0.57 2.95
C LEU A 51 -4.91 -0.22 1.65
N VAL A 52 -5.53 -1.40 1.63
CA VAL A 52 -5.66 -2.23 0.42
C VAL A 52 -6.49 -1.52 -0.65
N ASP A 53 -7.60 -0.89 -0.27
CA ASP A 53 -8.45 -0.14 -1.18
C ASP A 53 -7.71 1.07 -1.74
N THR A 54 -7.05 1.86 -0.89
CA THR A 54 -6.23 3.00 -1.30
C THR A 54 -5.09 2.57 -2.23
N PHE A 55 -4.44 1.44 -1.94
CA PHE A 55 -3.41 0.87 -2.81
C PHE A 55 -3.97 0.50 -4.19
N ARG A 56 -5.14 -0.15 -4.22
CA ARG A 56 -5.81 -0.53 -5.47
C ARG A 56 -6.25 0.68 -6.28
N GLU A 57 -6.80 1.70 -5.63
CA GLU A 57 -7.16 2.97 -6.25
C GLU A 57 -5.93 3.69 -6.82
N THR A 58 -4.86 3.79 -6.04
CA THR A 58 -3.59 4.40 -6.49
C THR A 58 -2.99 3.65 -7.67
N SER A 59 -2.99 2.31 -7.64
CA SER A 59 -2.56 1.48 -8.76
C SER A 59 -3.41 1.71 -10.01
N ASN A 60 -4.72 1.88 -9.85
CA ASN A 60 -5.63 2.19 -10.95
C ASN A 60 -5.38 3.60 -11.53
N VAL A 61 -5.14 4.59 -10.67
CA VAL A 61 -4.78 5.96 -11.10
C VAL A 61 -3.45 5.96 -11.86
N GLN A 62 -2.44 5.24 -11.38
CA GLN A 62 -1.15 5.09 -12.08
C GLN A 62 -1.31 4.41 -13.44
N LYS A 63 -2.15 3.37 -13.57
CA LYS A 63 -2.44 2.75 -14.86
C LYS A 63 -3.08 3.73 -15.84
N LYS A 64 -3.99 4.59 -15.38
CA LYS A 64 -4.59 5.64 -16.22
C LYS A 64 -3.54 6.66 -16.68
N LYS A 65 -2.60 7.05 -15.82
CA LYS A 65 -1.50 7.96 -16.18
C LYS A 65 -0.49 7.31 -17.13
N ALA A 66 -0.17 6.03 -16.96
CA ALA A 66 0.75 5.31 -17.84
C ALA A 66 0.17 5.09 -19.25
N LEU A 67 -1.15 4.97 -19.37
CA LEU A 67 -1.84 4.88 -20.66
C LEU A 67 -2.00 6.24 -21.37
N GLU A 68 -1.71 7.35 -20.67
CA GLU A 68 -1.75 8.73 -21.20
C GLU A 68 -0.38 9.18 -21.75
N VAL A 69 0.62 8.28 -21.85
CA VAL A 69 1.93 8.56 -22.45
C VAL A 69 1.97 8.02 -23.89
N HIS A 70 1.15 8.62 -24.76
CA HIS A 70 1.34 8.60 -26.21
C HIS A 70 0.68 9.85 -26.80
N GLN A 71 1.30 11.01 -26.58
CA GLN A 71 1.11 12.15 -27.48
C GLN A 71 2.50 12.64 -27.88
N GLU A 72 3.03 12.01 -28.93
CA GLU A 72 4.10 12.56 -29.74
C GLU A 72 3.71 13.99 -30.15
N PRO A 73 4.53 15.02 -29.88
CA PRO A 73 4.34 16.32 -30.51
C PRO A 73 4.95 16.25 -31.92
N SER A 74 4.25 15.61 -32.85
CA SER A 74 4.52 15.79 -34.27
C SER A 74 4.19 17.24 -34.63
N GLY A 75 5.22 18.04 -34.92
CA GLY A 75 5.10 19.46 -35.19
C GLY A 75 4.35 19.80 -36.48
N LEU A 76 4.10 21.09 -36.67
CA LEU A 76 4.19 21.72 -37.98
C LEU A 76 4.51 23.21 -37.81
N ASN A 77 5.70 23.55 -38.29
CA ASN A 77 6.13 24.81 -38.89
C ASN A 77 5.17 25.34 -39.95
#